data_AF-A0A642C3B6-F1
#
_entry.id   AF-A0A642C3B6-F1
#
_cell.length_a   1.000
_cell.length_b   1.000
_cell.length_c   1.000
_cell.angle_alpha   90.00
_cell.angle_beta   90.00
_cell.angle_gamma   90.00
#
_symmetry.space_group_name_H-M   'P 1'
#
loop_
_entity.id
_entity.type
_entity.pdbx_description
1 polymer ?
#
loop_
_entity_poly.entity_id
_entity_poly.type
_entity_poly.pdbx_seq_one_letter_code
_entity_poly.pdbx_strand_id
1 'polypeptide(L)' 'VNDEFSHLSLWVRATGDVKVWLNGVEVFSQEVKQTRQYNQYNISNYCRYLRKGKNELKIEVRETKKMSFDFGLRAY' A
#
# COMPACT_ATOMS: atom_id res chain seq x y z
N VAL A 1 17.15 12.65 -1.20
CA VAL A 1 15.82 12.03 -1.01
C VAL A 1 14.81 13.14 -1.19
N ASN A 2 13.74 12.94 -1.96
CA ASN A 2 12.73 13.99 -2.14
C ASN A 2 11.92 14.09 -0.84
N ASP A 3 12.14 15.15 -0.05
CA ASP A 3 11.58 15.31 1.31
C ASP A 3 10.04 15.30 1.32
N GLU A 4 9.43 15.69 0.19
CA GLU A 4 7.98 15.76 -0.05
C GLU A 4 7.23 14.44 0.13
N PHE A 5 7.94 13.30 0.13
CA PHE A 5 7.34 11.97 0.30
C PHE A 5 8.08 11.12 1.36
N SER A 6 8.77 11.77 2.28
CA SER A 6 9.49 11.11 3.38
C SER A 6 8.58 10.25 4.27
N HIS A 7 7.27 10.54 4.28
CA HIS A 7 6.25 9.81 5.03
C HIS A 7 5.19 9.10 4.17
N LEU A 8 5.54 8.67 2.95
CA LEU A 8 4.64 7.88 2.12
C LEU A 8 4.26 6.56 2.82
N SER A 9 2.97 6.43 3.11
CA SER A 9 2.42 5.31 3.86
C SER A 9 1.22 4.69 3.15
N LEU A 10 1.23 3.37 3.10
CA LEU A 10 0.13 2.54 2.64
C LEU A 10 -0.68 2.09 3.85
N TRP A 11 -1.98 2.34 3.81
CA TRP A 11 -2.94 1.97 4.83
C TRP A 11 -3.80 0.86 4.24
N VAL A 12 -3.76 -0.35 4.82
CA VAL A 12 -4.48 -1.51 4.30
C VAL A 12 -5.41 -2.09 5.36
N ARG A 13 -6.65 -2.34 4.97
CA ARG A 13 -7.60 -3.16 5.70
C ARG A 13 -7.90 -4.40 4.86
N ALA A 14 -7.24 -5.50 5.20
CA ALA A 14 -7.38 -6.77 4.51
C ALA A 14 -7.02 -7.96 5.42
N THR A 15 -7.42 -9.17 5.04
CA THR A 15 -6.96 -10.44 5.60
C THR A 15 -6.51 -11.36 4.47
N GLY A 16 -5.25 -11.75 4.45
CA GLY A 16 -4.68 -12.65 3.43
C GLY A 16 -3.36 -12.14 2.88
N ASP A 17 -2.90 -12.78 1.81
CA ASP A 17 -1.67 -12.38 1.12
C ASP A 17 -1.96 -11.13 0.28
N VAL A 18 -1.30 -10.02 0.64
CA VAL A 18 -1.48 -8.73 -0.03
C VAL A 18 -0.22 -8.39 -0.82
N LYS A 19 -0.41 -8.06 -2.10
CA LYS A 19 0.62 -7.51 -2.97
C LYS A 19 0.19 -6.16 -3.51
N VAL A 20 1.12 -5.19 -3.52
CA VAL A 20 0.86 -3.84 -4.02
C VAL A 20 1.93 -3.43 -5.02
N TRP A 21 1.49 -2.88 -6.14
CA TRP A 21 2.34 -2.27 -7.14
C TRP A 21 2.03 -0.79 -7.29
N LEU A 22 3.09 0.03 -7.35
CA LEU A 22 3.03 1.44 -7.68
C LEU A 22 3.64 1.64 -9.06
N ASN A 23 2.83 2.08 -10.03
CA ASN A 23 3.24 2.27 -11.43
C ASN A 23 3.97 1.03 -12.00
N GLY A 24 3.48 -0.17 -11.69
CA GLY A 24 4.03 -1.45 -12.13
C GLY A 24 5.18 -2.03 -11.29
N VAL A 25 5.71 -1.28 -10.31
CA VAL A 25 6.78 -1.76 -9.42
C VAL A 25 6.18 -2.31 -8.14
N GLU A 26 6.54 -3.53 -7.74
CA GLU A 26 6.10 -4.11 -6.46
C GLU A 26 6.71 -3.31 -5.29
N VAL A 27 5.86 -2.82 -4.40
CA VAL A 27 6.26 -2.00 -3.23
C VAL A 27 5.92 -2.63 -1.89
N PHE A 28 5.10 -3.69 -1.91
CA PHE A 28 4.63 -4.40 -0.73
C PHE A 28 4.19 -5.82 -1.10
N SER A 29 4.65 -6.83 -0.37
CA SER A 29 4.23 -8.22 -0.53
C SER A 29 4.38 -8.98 0.79
N GLN A 30 3.26 -9.19 1.50
CA GLN A 30 3.24 -9.95 2.76
C GLN A 30 1.82 -10.36 3.16
N GLU A 31 1.73 -11.29 4.10
CA GLU A 31 0.46 -11.62 4.77
C GLU A 31 0.01 -10.42 5.64
N VAL A 32 -1.24 -10.02 5.49
CA VAL A 32 -1.88 -8.98 6.30
C VAL A 32 -3.01 -9.62 7.10
N LYS A 33 -3.07 -9.28 8.39
CA LYS A 33 -4.16 -9.67 9.29
C LYS A 33 -5.01 -8.45 9.60
N GLN A 34 -6.31 -8.54 9.35
CA GLN A 34 -7.20 -7.42 9.63
C GLN A 34 -7.26 -7.16 11.13
N THR A 35 -7.04 -5.90 11.52
CA THR A 35 -7.27 -5.41 12.89
C THR A 35 -8.51 -4.51 12.91
N ARG A 36 -8.84 -3.95 14.09
CA ARG A 36 -9.93 -2.96 14.19
C ARG A 36 -9.62 -1.68 13.40
N GLN A 37 -8.33 -1.36 13.23
CA GLN A 37 -7.84 -0.19 12.49
C GLN A 37 -7.19 -0.64 11.18
N TYR A 38 -6.78 0.33 10.36
CA TYR A 38 -5.94 0.06 9.21
C TYR A 38 -4.53 -0.33 9.68
N ASN A 39 -3.92 -1.29 9.00
CA ASN A 39 -2.50 -1.54 9.15
C ASN A 39 -1.74 -0.51 8.30
N GLN A 40 -0.79 0.19 8.91
CA GLN A 40 0.03 1.19 8.24
C GLN A 40 1.40 0.61 7.90
N TYR A 41 1.81 0.79 6.64
CA TYR A 41 3.10 0.34 6.13
C TYR A 41 3.84 1.53 5.50
N ASN A 42 5.08 1.74 5.92
CA ASN A 42 5.94 2.75 5.33
C ASN A 42 6.48 2.24 3.98
N ILE A 43 6.21 2.99 2.91
CA ILE A 43 6.73 2.72 1.57
C ILE A 43 7.49 3.93 0.99
N SER A 44 8.01 4.82 1.84
CA SER A 44 8.78 6.01 1.44
C SER A 44 9.99 5.70 0.56
N ASN A 45 10.62 4.52 0.74
CA ASN A 45 11.71 4.07 -0.13
C ASN A 45 11.30 3.88 -1.61
N TYR A 46 9.99 3.84 -1.88
CA TYR A 46 9.38 3.69 -3.19
C TYR A 46 8.84 5.01 -3.76
N CYS A 47 9.01 6.15 -3.07
CA CYS A 47 8.50 7.45 -3.51
C CYS A 47 9.02 7.89 -4.88
N ARG A 48 10.23 7.45 -5.27
CA ARG A 48 10.83 7.68 -6.59
C ARG A 48 10.00 7.15 -7.76
N TYR A 49 9.08 6.23 -7.51
CA TYR A 49 8.19 5.69 -8.54
C TYR A 49 6.94 6.53 -8.74
N LEU A 50 6.65 7.49 -7.85
CA LEU A 50 5.60 8.48 -8.06
C LEU A 50 5.98 9.42 -9.22
N ARG A 51 4.97 9.79 -10.00
CA ARG A 51 5.10 10.71 -11.12
C ARG A 51 4.17 11.90 -10.90
N LYS A 52 4.55 13.08 -11.38
CA LYS A 52 3.64 14.23 -11.40
C LYS A 52 2.40 13.89 -12.25
N GLY A 53 1.21 14.12 -11.70
CA GLY A 53 -0.05 13.81 -12.38
C GLY A 53 -0.57 12.41 -12.05
N LYS A 54 -0.85 11.61 -13.09
CA LYS A 54 -1.52 10.30 -12.93
C LYS A 54 -0.54 9.23 -12.45
N ASN A 55 -0.94 8.50 -11.41
CA ASN A 55 -0.27 7.32 -10.90
C ASN A 55 -1.26 6.15 -10.86
N GLU A 56 -0.74 4.93 -10.98
CA GLU A 56 -1.48 3.69 -10.83
C GLU A 56 -1.06 2.99 -9.54
N LEU A 57 -2.05 2.62 -8.73
CA LEU A 57 -1.87 1.75 -7.59
C LEU A 57 -2.69 0.48 -7.84
N LYS A 58 -2.00 -0.65 -7.98
CA LYS A 58 -2.64 -1.96 -8.09
C LYS A 58 -2.47 -2.69 -6.77
N ILE A 59 -3.56 -3.25 -6.25
CA ILE A 59 -3.56 -4.07 -5.04
C ILE A 59 -4.21 -5.40 -5.36
N GLU A 60 -3.52 -6.49 -5.08
CA GLU A 60 -4.05 -7.86 -5.14
C GLU A 60 -4.13 -8.40 -3.71
N VAL A 61 -5.29 -8.96 -3.36
CA VAL A 61 -5.49 -9.66 -2.10
C VAL A 61 -5.96 -11.06 -2.41
N ARG A 62 -5.18 -12.06 -1.97
CA ARG A 62 -5.60 -13.46 -2.01
C ARG A 62 -6.26 -13.79 -0.68
N GLU A 63 -7.57 -13.91 -0.73
CA GLU A 63 -8.40 -14.11 0.44
C GLU A 63 -8.19 -15.50 1.04
N THR A 64 -8.05 -15.55 2.37
CA THR A 64 -8.04 -16.81 3.12
C THR A 64 -9.35 -17.04 3.89
N LYS A 65 -10.14 -15.98 4.14
CA LYS A 65 -11.44 -15.97 4.85
C LYS A 65 -12.25 -14.71 4.52
N LYS A 66 -13.59 -14.77 4.67
CA LYS A 66 -14.53 -13.65 4.48
C LYS A 66 -14.02 -12.34 5.12
N MET A 67 -13.71 -11.34 4.30
CA MET A 67 -13.15 -10.06 4.77
C MET A 67 -13.71 -8.82 4.06
N SER A 68 -13.39 -7.64 4.61
CA SER A 68 -13.68 -6.33 4.03
C SER A 68 -12.39 -5.67 3.55
N PHE A 69 -12.25 -5.46 2.24
CA PHE A 69 -11.08 -4.85 1.63
C PHE A 69 -11.25 -3.33 1.57
N ASP A 70 -10.26 -2.60 2.08
CA ASP A 70 -10.17 -1.15 1.90
C ASP A 70 -8.72 -0.70 1.98
N PHE A 71 -8.40 0.46 1.40
CA PHE A 71 -7.03 0.97 1.36
C PHE A 71 -6.93 2.49 1.27
N GLY A 72 -5.76 3.01 1.61
CA GLY A 72 -5.39 4.41 1.40
C GLY A 72 -3.90 4.56 1.15
N LEU A 73 -3.53 5.48 0.27
CA LEU A 73 -2.15 5.92 0.07
C LEU A 73 -2.04 7.36 0.53
N ARG A 74 -1.16 7.63 1.49
CA ARG A 74 -0.99 8.95 2.11
C ARG A 74 0.47 9.37 2.13
N ALA A 75 0.74 10.64 1.89
CA ALA A 75 2.01 11.27 2.13
C ALA A 75 1.77 12.53 2.97
N TYR A 76 2.73 12.86 3.83
CA TYR A 76 2.74 14.00 4.73
C TYR A 76 4.09 14.69 4.64
#